data_AF-A0A3D1BFB6-F1
#
_entry.id   AF-A0A3D1BFB6-F1
#
_cell.length_a   1.000
_cell.length_b   1.000
_cell.length_c   1.000
_cell.angle_alpha   90.00
_cell.angle_beta   90.00
_cell.angle_gamma   90.00
#
_symmetry.space_group_name_H-M   'P 1'
#
loop_
_entity.id
_entity.type
_entity.pdbx_description
1 polymer ?
#
loop_
_entity_poly.entity_id
_entity_poly.type
_entity_poly.pdbx_seq_one_letter_code
_entity_poly.pdbx_strand_id
1 'polypeptide(L)'
;RNAVIYEMGTAIGQYTTRRRYCELYINGDYRGVYMFMENIKRDDNRVDIATLLPTDTAGNEVTGGYIMKVDRIEGDYEGGWNSPYPKLGGETQQIQMHKPEADDLHPLQLAYIEDHFTAFEHALAGPNFADPVLGYAPYIDAESFVEMYFANEITKNVDAYRLSQYFYKEKDSDGGKIVMGPWWDFNLGFGNSDGCDSYNTNGFESNTGCRVLHPFWFERLREDPNYRGLTRCMWDAYRADVWSDEAIDAMIDSLATVLAVPSVRDHARWPRLGQYVWPNVFIGQTYDEEVQFLRDWIDDRMAWLDANIEGDCVLGCTDPEACNYDSDALYDDGSCEDCGCPQDIDNDGVVTVSDILAALSEFGCTSGCTADVDGDGQVTVSDFLDILSVYGNFC
;
A
#
# COMPACT_ATOMS: atom_id res chain seq x y z
N ARG A 1 -5.02 17.01 -9.35
CA ARG A 1 -4.03 16.75 -8.27
C ARG A 1 -4.51 15.60 -7.38
N ASN A 2 -5.32 15.80 -6.32
CA ASN A 2 -5.85 14.66 -5.51
C ASN A 2 -6.39 13.48 -6.35
N ALA A 3 -7.29 13.77 -7.29
CA ALA A 3 -7.85 12.71 -8.13
C ALA A 3 -6.77 11.95 -8.93
N VAL A 4 -5.71 12.61 -9.41
CA VAL A 4 -4.66 11.96 -10.21
C VAL A 4 -3.97 10.87 -9.41
N ILE A 5 -3.43 11.19 -8.23
CA ILE A 5 -2.75 10.17 -7.43
C ILE A 5 -3.70 9.08 -6.93
N TYR A 6 -4.96 9.42 -6.65
CA TYR A 6 -5.92 8.38 -6.28
C TYR A 6 -6.27 7.46 -7.44
N GLU A 7 -6.39 7.96 -8.67
CA GLU A 7 -6.58 7.13 -9.86
C GLU A 7 -5.34 6.26 -10.11
N MET A 8 -4.12 6.79 -9.90
CA MET A 8 -2.87 6.02 -9.95
C MET A 8 -2.87 4.87 -8.92
N GLY A 9 -3.31 5.13 -7.68
CA GLY A 9 -3.45 4.09 -6.66
C GLY A 9 -4.51 3.05 -7.04
N THR A 10 -5.68 3.47 -7.53
CA THR A 10 -6.72 2.54 -8.00
C THR A 10 -6.21 1.64 -9.13
N ALA A 11 -5.33 2.14 -10.01
CA ALA A 11 -4.80 1.39 -11.13
C ALA A 11 -3.85 0.24 -10.72
N ILE A 12 -3.19 0.35 -9.56
CA ILE A 12 -2.35 -0.71 -8.98
C ILE A 12 -3.10 -1.61 -7.99
N GLY A 13 -4.44 -1.51 -7.92
CA GLY A 13 -5.27 -2.30 -7.02
C GLY A 13 -5.36 -1.76 -5.59
N GLN A 14 -4.69 -0.64 -5.28
CA GLN A 14 -4.77 -0.01 -3.96
C GLN A 14 -6.15 0.59 -3.69
N TYR A 15 -6.66 0.37 -2.48
CA TYR A 15 -7.84 1.09 -2.01
C TYR A 15 -7.50 2.57 -1.78
N THR A 16 -8.01 3.41 -2.66
CA THR A 16 -8.02 4.86 -2.48
C THR A 16 -9.45 5.33 -2.30
N THR A 17 -9.64 6.36 -1.47
CA THR A 17 -10.99 6.81 -1.11
C THR A 17 -11.84 7.12 -2.35
N ARG A 18 -13.07 6.57 -2.37
CA ARG A 18 -13.97 6.74 -3.52
C ARG A 18 -14.34 8.22 -3.65
N ARG A 19 -14.31 8.72 -4.89
CA ARG A 19 -14.52 10.13 -5.19
C ARG A 19 -15.38 10.33 -6.42
N ARG A 20 -16.12 11.44 -6.43
CA ARG A 20 -16.81 11.96 -7.61
C ARG A 20 -16.76 13.48 -7.61
N TYR A 21 -16.53 14.07 -8.78
CA TYR A 21 -16.76 15.50 -8.94
C TYR A 21 -18.26 15.81 -8.93
N CYS A 22 -18.65 16.88 -8.25
CA CYS A 22 -20.03 17.34 -8.19
C CYS A 22 -20.12 18.87 -8.26
N GLU A 23 -21.23 19.37 -8.78
CA GLU A 23 -21.57 20.79 -8.76
C GLU A 23 -22.52 21.07 -7.59
N LEU A 24 -22.07 21.89 -6.65
CA LEU A 24 -22.81 22.16 -5.43
C LEU A 24 -23.77 23.34 -5.61
N TYR A 25 -25.03 23.12 -5.22
CA TYR A 25 -26.04 24.18 -5.12
C TYR A 25 -26.58 24.22 -3.69
N ILE A 26 -26.63 25.42 -3.10
CA ILE A 26 -27.24 25.64 -1.78
C ILE A 26 -28.39 26.62 -1.96
N ASN A 27 -29.63 26.17 -1.72
CA ASN A 27 -30.86 26.96 -1.91
C ASN A 27 -30.98 27.56 -3.32
N GLY A 28 -30.55 26.81 -4.34
CA GLY A 28 -30.54 27.26 -5.74
C GLY A 28 -29.35 28.16 -6.13
N ASP A 29 -28.49 28.55 -5.18
CA ASP A 29 -27.25 29.31 -5.47
C ASP A 29 -26.09 28.36 -5.76
N TYR A 30 -25.47 28.52 -6.92
CA TYR A 30 -24.31 27.73 -7.34
C TYR A 30 -23.09 28.07 -6.48
N ARG A 31 -22.44 27.04 -5.93
CA ARG A 31 -21.28 27.15 -5.03
C ARG A 31 -19.97 26.68 -5.65
N GLY A 32 -19.99 26.12 -6.85
CA GLY A 32 -18.80 25.67 -7.55
C GLY A 32 -18.70 24.16 -7.71
N VAL A 33 -17.55 23.73 -8.21
CA VAL A 33 -17.18 22.33 -8.39
C VAL A 33 -16.45 21.84 -7.14
N TYR A 34 -16.88 20.68 -6.64
CA TYR A 34 -16.30 20.00 -5.49
C TYR A 34 -15.91 18.58 -5.87
N MET A 35 -14.95 18.02 -5.14
CA MET A 35 -14.68 16.59 -5.16
C MET A 35 -15.34 16.00 -3.92
N PHE A 36 -16.46 15.30 -4.10
CA PHE A 36 -17.14 14.59 -3.04
C PHE A 36 -16.41 13.26 -2.80
N MET A 37 -15.94 13.07 -1.58
CA MET A 37 -15.09 11.95 -1.21
C MET A 37 -15.66 11.17 -0.05
N GLU A 38 -15.37 9.88 -0.05
CA GLU A 38 -15.61 9.00 1.07
C GLU A 38 -14.70 9.32 2.25
N ASN A 39 -15.24 9.26 3.47
CA ASN A 39 -14.46 9.36 4.69
C ASN A 39 -13.75 8.02 4.98
N ILE A 40 -12.47 8.08 5.35
CA ILE A 40 -11.67 6.94 5.80
C ILE A 40 -12.32 6.31 7.03
N LYS A 41 -12.92 5.14 6.85
CA LYS A 41 -13.56 4.34 7.89
C LYS A 41 -13.51 2.87 7.50
N ARG A 42 -13.64 1.98 8.48
CA ARG A 42 -13.84 0.54 8.29
C ARG A 42 -15.18 0.28 7.61
N ASP A 43 -15.17 -0.53 6.56
CA ASP A 43 -16.32 -1.07 5.82
C ASP A 43 -15.77 -2.02 4.75
N ASP A 44 -16.51 -3.07 4.39
CA ASP A 44 -16.14 -4.05 3.35
C ASP A 44 -15.89 -3.39 1.98
N ASN A 45 -16.37 -2.16 1.76
CA ASN A 45 -16.16 -1.38 0.54
C ASN A 45 -15.23 -0.18 0.75
N ARG A 46 -14.46 -0.16 1.84
CA ARG A 46 -13.51 0.89 2.23
C ARG A 46 -12.18 0.28 2.67
N VAL A 47 -11.73 0.62 3.88
CA VAL A 47 -10.64 -0.08 4.56
C VAL A 47 -11.26 -1.35 5.12
N ASP A 48 -11.15 -2.43 4.36
CA ASP A 48 -11.73 -3.73 4.68
C ASP A 48 -10.86 -4.46 5.71
N ILE A 49 -11.06 -4.09 6.98
CA ILE A 49 -10.41 -4.73 8.12
C ILE A 49 -11.46 -5.09 9.16
N ALA A 50 -11.12 -6.09 9.98
CA ALA A 50 -11.99 -6.58 11.03
C ALA A 50 -12.57 -5.46 11.91
N THR A 51 -13.87 -5.56 12.22
CA THR A 51 -14.49 -4.67 13.20
C THR A 51 -14.08 -5.09 14.60
N LEU A 52 -13.44 -4.18 15.32
CA LEU A 52 -13.10 -4.35 16.73
C LEU A 52 -14.28 -3.96 17.63
N LEU A 53 -14.80 -4.91 18.41
CA LEU A 53 -15.84 -4.69 19.43
C LEU A 53 -15.23 -4.36 20.79
N PRO A 54 -15.91 -3.62 21.68
CA PRO A 54 -15.38 -3.32 23.01
C PRO A 54 -15.04 -4.55 23.89
N THR A 55 -15.57 -5.73 23.56
CA THR A 55 -15.32 -7.00 24.27
C THR A 55 -14.09 -7.75 23.79
N ASP A 56 -13.54 -7.37 22.63
CA ASP A 56 -12.46 -8.07 21.94
C ASP A 56 -11.13 -7.74 22.60
N THR A 57 -10.82 -8.47 23.67
CA THR A 57 -9.76 -8.11 24.63
C THR A 57 -8.70 -9.19 24.80
N ALA A 58 -8.77 -10.28 24.03
CA ALA A 58 -7.83 -11.40 24.10
C ALA A 58 -7.85 -12.24 22.80
N GLY A 59 -6.80 -13.05 22.61
CA GLY A 59 -6.66 -13.94 21.46
C GLY A 59 -6.57 -13.16 20.15
N ASN A 60 -6.97 -13.77 19.04
CA ASN A 60 -6.98 -13.11 17.73
C ASN A 60 -7.92 -11.90 17.64
N GLU A 61 -8.94 -11.81 18.50
CA GLU A 61 -9.92 -10.74 18.41
C GLU A 61 -9.34 -9.36 18.72
N VAL A 62 -8.31 -9.28 19.56
CA VAL A 62 -7.63 -8.02 19.89
C VAL A 62 -6.54 -7.65 18.88
N THR A 63 -6.20 -8.50 17.90
CA THR A 63 -4.93 -8.35 17.18
C THR A 63 -4.95 -7.38 16.01
N GLY A 64 -6.12 -6.90 15.61
CA GLY A 64 -6.32 -6.04 14.43
C GLY A 64 -7.63 -5.27 14.43
N GLY A 65 -7.88 -4.52 13.35
CA GLY A 65 -9.05 -3.65 13.22
C GLY A 65 -8.81 -2.20 13.68
N TYR A 66 -7.53 -1.83 13.81
CA TYR A 66 -7.08 -0.50 14.22
C TYR A 66 -6.65 0.31 12.99
N ILE A 67 -7.25 1.47 12.79
CA ILE A 67 -6.77 2.50 11.85
C ILE A 67 -6.11 3.60 12.68
N MET A 68 -4.86 3.88 12.34
CA MET A 68 -4.00 4.86 12.97
C MET A 68 -3.57 5.91 11.95
N LYS A 69 -3.04 7.03 12.46
CA LYS A 69 -2.50 8.10 11.61
C LYS A 69 -1.32 8.83 12.25
N VAL A 70 -0.51 9.44 11.39
CA VAL A 70 0.41 10.51 11.75
C VAL A 70 -0.14 11.81 11.18
N ASP A 71 -0.49 12.75 12.07
CA ASP A 71 -1.11 14.02 11.71
C ASP A 71 -0.78 15.14 12.74
N ARG A 72 -1.37 16.31 12.56
CA ARG A 72 -1.38 17.40 13.54
C ARG A 72 -2.08 16.93 14.81
N ILE A 73 -1.64 17.48 15.95
CA ILE A 73 -2.33 17.28 17.23
C ILE A 73 -3.42 18.34 17.44
N GLU A 74 -3.39 19.43 16.67
CA GLU A 74 -4.46 20.42 16.66
C GLU A 74 -5.61 19.98 15.75
N GLY A 75 -6.82 19.86 16.31
CA GLY A 75 -8.03 19.53 15.54
C GLY A 75 -8.54 18.12 15.87
N ASP A 76 -8.50 17.24 14.87
CA ASP A 76 -9.05 15.87 14.87
C ASP A 76 -8.14 14.88 15.62
N TYR A 77 -7.66 15.25 16.81
CA TYR A 77 -6.83 14.41 17.67
C TYR A 77 -7.72 13.63 18.63
N GLU A 78 -7.85 12.33 18.36
CA GLU A 78 -8.73 11.43 19.10
C GLU A 78 -7.95 10.47 20.02
N GLY A 79 -6.80 10.93 20.53
CA GLY A 79 -5.91 10.17 21.38
C GLY A 79 -4.94 9.25 20.64
N GLY A 80 -4.16 8.47 21.40
CA GLY A 80 -3.04 7.68 20.91
C GLY A 80 -1.90 7.63 21.92
N TRP A 81 -0.66 7.46 21.45
CA TRP A 81 0.53 7.41 22.30
C TRP A 81 1.72 8.13 21.68
N ASN A 82 2.70 8.43 22.53
CA ASN A 82 4.01 8.91 22.10
C ASN A 82 4.83 7.71 21.63
N SER A 83 5.34 7.75 20.40
CA SER A 83 6.37 6.80 19.99
C SER A 83 7.61 6.96 20.90
N PRO A 84 8.29 5.85 21.25
CA PRO A 84 9.59 5.91 21.92
C PRO A 84 10.68 6.52 21.04
N TYR A 85 10.46 6.65 19.73
CA TYR A 85 11.38 7.26 18.79
C TYR A 85 10.90 8.67 18.41
N PRO A 86 11.75 9.70 18.51
CA PRO A 86 11.39 11.02 18.05
C PRO A 86 11.30 11.04 16.52
N LYS A 87 10.65 12.08 16.01
CA LYS A 87 10.83 12.51 14.62
C LYS A 87 12.31 12.73 14.35
N LEU A 88 12.73 12.64 13.10
CA LEU A 88 14.13 12.89 12.72
C LEU A 88 14.63 14.32 13.10
N GLY A 89 13.72 15.26 13.35
CA GLY A 89 13.96 16.62 13.84
C GLY A 89 14.11 16.73 15.36
N GLY A 90 13.89 15.64 16.09
CA GLY A 90 14.05 15.52 17.54
C GLY A 90 12.77 15.79 18.34
N GLU A 91 11.68 16.25 17.71
CA GLU A 91 10.38 16.39 18.37
C GLU A 91 9.70 15.04 18.60
N THR A 92 8.79 14.99 19.57
CA THR A 92 7.96 13.80 19.85
C THR A 92 7.14 13.40 18.62
N GLN A 93 7.22 12.13 18.25
CA GLN A 93 6.31 11.52 17.29
C GLN A 93 5.06 11.01 18.01
N GLN A 94 3.89 11.40 17.51
CA GLN A 94 2.59 10.96 18.02
C GLN A 94 2.03 9.92 17.06
N ILE A 95 1.63 8.77 17.58
CA ILE A 95 0.81 7.81 16.84
C ILE A 95 -0.61 7.99 17.31
N GLN A 96 -1.50 8.38 16.39
CA GLN A 96 -2.86 8.77 16.73
C GLN A 96 -3.85 7.69 16.31
N MET A 97 -4.86 7.46 17.15
CA MET A 97 -5.99 6.61 16.78
C MET A 97 -6.93 7.38 15.84
N HIS A 98 -7.34 6.73 14.75
CA HIS A 98 -8.37 7.25 13.85
C HIS A 98 -9.68 6.48 14.02
N LYS A 99 -9.63 5.14 13.89
CA LYS A 99 -10.77 4.26 14.13
C LYS A 99 -10.37 2.91 14.74
N PRO A 100 -11.02 2.47 15.83
CA PRO A 100 -11.86 3.26 16.73
C PRO A 100 -11.10 4.48 17.30
N GLU A 101 -11.84 5.48 17.78
CA GLU A 101 -11.24 6.60 18.52
C GLU A 101 -10.67 6.08 19.85
N ALA A 102 -9.63 6.71 20.42
CA ALA A 102 -8.97 6.14 21.60
C ALA A 102 -9.92 6.04 22.81
N ASP A 103 -10.85 6.97 22.95
CA ASP A 103 -11.85 6.97 24.03
C ASP A 103 -12.91 5.86 23.88
N ASP A 104 -13.07 5.29 22.68
CA ASP A 104 -13.96 4.15 22.42
C ASP A 104 -13.29 2.79 22.69
N LEU A 105 -11.96 2.75 22.84
CA LEU A 105 -11.20 1.52 23.02
C LEU A 105 -11.23 1.01 24.46
N HIS A 106 -11.33 -0.31 24.60
CA HIS A 106 -11.04 -0.94 25.88
C HIS A 106 -9.55 -0.76 26.22
N PRO A 107 -9.15 -0.52 27.49
CA PRO A 107 -7.74 -0.29 27.84
C PRO A 107 -6.76 -1.40 27.37
N LEU A 108 -7.22 -2.66 27.37
CA LEU A 108 -6.42 -3.79 26.86
C LEU A 108 -6.20 -3.74 25.33
N GLN A 109 -7.14 -3.15 24.58
CA GLN A 109 -7.01 -2.97 23.13
C GLN A 109 -5.99 -1.88 22.80
N LEU A 110 -6.05 -0.75 23.53
CA LEU A 110 -5.09 0.34 23.36
C LEU A 110 -3.68 -0.11 23.75
N ALA A 111 -3.54 -0.81 24.88
CA ALA A 111 -2.26 -1.37 25.31
C ALA A 111 -1.70 -2.36 24.28
N TYR A 112 -2.53 -3.25 23.72
CA TYR A 112 -2.09 -4.19 22.68
C TYR A 112 -1.51 -3.46 21.46
N ILE A 113 -2.24 -2.50 20.89
CA ILE A 113 -1.80 -1.84 19.64
C ILE A 113 -0.59 -0.95 19.87
N GLU A 114 -0.51 -0.27 21.03
CA GLU A 114 0.67 0.49 21.44
C GLU A 114 1.89 -0.43 21.59
N ASP A 115 1.76 -1.56 22.28
CA ASP A 115 2.86 -2.52 22.47
C ASP A 115 3.31 -3.14 21.14
N HIS A 116 2.36 -3.53 20.27
CA HIS A 116 2.66 -4.12 18.97
C HIS A 116 3.40 -3.14 18.06
N PHE A 117 2.90 -1.91 17.95
CA PHE A 117 3.53 -0.88 17.11
C PHE A 117 4.90 -0.46 17.68
N THR A 118 5.02 -0.37 19.00
CA THR A 118 6.30 -0.13 19.67
C THR A 118 7.31 -1.23 19.37
N ALA A 119 6.88 -2.49 19.33
CA ALA A 119 7.74 -3.62 18.96
C ALA A 119 8.24 -3.52 17.50
N PHE A 120 7.36 -3.11 16.57
CA PHE A 120 7.76 -2.78 15.20
C PHE A 120 8.85 -1.70 15.17
N GLU A 121 8.64 -0.58 15.85
CA GLU A 121 9.62 0.52 15.84
C GLU A 121 10.96 0.10 16.47
N HIS A 122 10.92 -0.73 17.52
CA HIS A 122 12.13 -1.31 18.10
C HIS A 122 12.88 -2.22 17.12
N ALA A 123 12.16 -3.08 16.38
CA ALA A 123 12.76 -3.96 15.40
C ALA A 123 13.41 -3.15 14.25
N LEU A 124 12.71 -2.14 13.75
CA LEU A 124 13.19 -1.28 12.66
C LEU A 124 14.38 -0.40 13.07
N ALA A 125 14.37 0.15 14.28
CA ALA A 125 15.49 0.95 14.79
C ALA A 125 16.70 0.09 15.21
N GLY A 126 16.50 -1.20 15.45
CA GLY A 126 17.51 -2.13 15.93
C GLY A 126 18.64 -2.41 14.92
N PRO A 127 19.75 -3.02 15.38
CA PRO A 127 20.87 -3.38 14.51
C PRO A 127 20.54 -4.49 13.51
N ASN A 128 19.54 -5.33 13.80
CA ASN A 128 19.08 -6.44 12.96
C ASN A 128 17.84 -6.07 12.15
N PHE A 129 17.61 -4.79 11.88
CA PHE A 129 16.36 -4.33 11.26
C PHE A 129 16.03 -5.02 9.92
N ALA A 130 17.04 -5.37 9.12
CA ALA A 130 16.89 -6.07 7.85
C ALA A 130 16.83 -7.61 7.97
N ASP A 131 16.95 -8.17 9.18
CA ASP A 131 16.80 -9.60 9.39
C ASP A 131 15.33 -10.01 9.18
N PRO A 132 15.03 -11.05 8.37
CA PRO A 132 13.65 -11.39 8.02
C PRO A 132 12.82 -11.91 9.20
N VAL A 133 13.46 -12.35 10.29
CA VAL A 133 12.79 -12.93 11.47
C VAL A 133 12.83 -11.98 12.67
N LEU A 134 13.94 -11.27 12.85
CA LEU A 134 14.17 -10.39 14.01
C LEU A 134 13.92 -8.91 13.71
N GLY A 135 13.88 -8.55 12.42
CA GLY A 135 13.76 -7.19 11.92
C GLY A 135 12.32 -6.73 11.72
N TYR A 136 12.12 -5.83 10.75
CA TYR A 136 10.81 -5.22 10.50
C TYR A 136 9.84 -6.14 9.73
N ALA A 137 10.36 -7.08 8.94
CA ALA A 137 9.56 -7.89 8.01
C ALA A 137 8.39 -8.66 8.66
N PRO A 138 8.48 -9.18 9.91
CA PRO A 138 7.35 -9.79 10.59
C PRO A 138 6.18 -8.84 10.86
N TYR A 139 6.43 -7.53 10.93
CA TYR A 139 5.45 -6.54 11.40
C TYR A 139 4.70 -5.83 10.28
N ILE A 140 5.34 -5.58 9.13
CA ILE A 140 4.77 -4.73 8.08
C ILE A 140 4.46 -5.53 6.82
N ASP A 141 3.51 -5.01 6.07
CA ASP A 141 3.35 -5.30 4.66
C ASP A 141 4.31 -4.37 3.89
N ALA A 142 5.41 -4.92 3.38
CA ALA A 142 6.49 -4.10 2.81
C ALA A 142 6.05 -3.38 1.52
N GLU A 143 5.19 -4.01 0.71
CA GLU A 143 4.68 -3.45 -0.54
C GLU A 143 3.86 -2.18 -0.30
N SER A 144 2.95 -2.18 0.67
CA SER A 144 2.16 -0.99 1.01
C SER A 144 3.02 0.17 1.50
N PHE A 145 4.13 -0.10 2.20
CA PHE A 145 5.10 0.92 2.57
C PHE A 145 5.83 1.49 1.35
N VAL A 146 6.20 0.63 0.38
CA VAL A 146 6.79 1.07 -0.90
C VAL A 146 5.80 1.92 -1.71
N GLU A 147 4.54 1.52 -1.78
CA GLU A 147 3.50 2.25 -2.49
C GLU A 147 3.17 3.60 -1.83
N MET A 148 3.15 3.67 -0.49
CA MET A 148 3.02 4.94 0.23
C MET A 148 4.23 5.85 -0.01
N TYR A 149 5.44 5.27 -0.09
CA TYR A 149 6.63 5.99 -0.53
C TYR A 149 6.44 6.53 -1.96
N PHE A 150 5.95 5.73 -2.92
CA PHE A 150 5.63 6.22 -4.26
C PHE A 150 4.60 7.34 -4.26
N ALA A 151 3.50 7.20 -3.52
CA ALA A 151 2.46 8.24 -3.48
C ALA A 151 3.03 9.58 -3.00
N ASN A 152 3.84 9.56 -1.95
CA ASN A 152 4.49 10.76 -1.42
C ASN A 152 5.57 11.30 -2.37
N GLU A 153 6.40 10.45 -2.97
CA GLU A 153 7.48 10.88 -3.86
C GLU A 153 7.00 11.31 -5.25
N ILE A 154 6.06 10.62 -5.89
CA ILE A 154 5.48 11.01 -7.18
C ILE A 154 4.84 12.39 -7.06
N THR A 155 4.06 12.60 -6.01
CA THR A 155 3.38 13.87 -5.79
C THR A 155 4.31 14.94 -5.25
N LYS A 156 5.45 14.55 -4.67
CA LYS A 156 6.32 15.42 -3.89
C LYS A 156 5.51 16.28 -2.91
N ASN A 157 4.63 15.62 -2.16
CA ASN A 157 3.69 16.28 -1.27
C ASN A 157 4.45 16.98 -0.13
N VAL A 158 4.26 18.29 0.02
CA VAL A 158 4.92 19.08 1.07
C VAL A 158 4.66 18.55 2.49
N ASP A 159 3.55 17.83 2.68
CA ASP A 159 3.11 17.22 3.94
C ASP A 159 3.47 15.73 4.07
N ALA A 160 4.19 15.17 3.09
CA ALA A 160 4.60 13.77 3.04
C ALA A 160 5.27 13.30 4.33
N TYR A 161 4.93 12.08 4.75
CA TYR A 161 5.46 11.38 5.93
C TYR A 161 5.17 12.03 7.29
N ARG A 162 4.69 13.28 7.34
CA ARG A 162 4.49 14.04 8.58
C ARG A 162 3.05 14.33 8.91
N LEU A 163 2.16 14.36 7.92
CA LEU A 163 0.74 14.68 8.06
C LEU A 163 -0.12 13.85 7.11
N SER A 164 -1.38 13.63 7.48
CA SER A 164 -2.37 12.88 6.68
C SER A 164 -1.90 11.47 6.24
N GLN A 165 -1.00 10.85 7.02
CA GLN A 165 -0.52 9.49 6.75
C GLN A 165 -1.36 8.51 7.56
N TYR A 166 -2.12 7.65 6.87
CA TYR A 166 -2.95 6.61 7.49
C TYR A 166 -2.30 5.25 7.30
N PHE A 167 -2.54 4.37 8.27
CA PHE A 167 -2.13 2.96 8.23
C PHE A 167 -3.03 2.17 9.17
N TYR A 168 -3.06 0.85 9.00
CA TYR A 168 -3.90 -0.02 9.81
C TYR A 168 -3.19 -1.31 10.19
N LYS A 169 -3.71 -1.98 11.24
CA LYS A 169 -3.25 -3.30 11.67
C LYS A 169 -4.33 -4.34 11.36
N GLU A 170 -3.96 -5.33 10.57
CA GLU A 170 -4.78 -6.51 10.28
C GLU A 170 -4.78 -7.47 11.48
N LYS A 171 -5.80 -8.33 11.60
CA LYS A 171 -5.76 -9.40 12.60
C LYS A 171 -4.67 -10.40 12.22
N ASP A 172 -4.13 -11.09 13.22
CA ASP A 172 -3.10 -12.11 12.99
C ASP A 172 -3.61 -13.27 12.10
N SER A 173 -4.91 -13.56 12.15
CA SER A 173 -5.57 -14.50 11.22
C SER A 173 -5.64 -14.01 9.77
N ASP A 174 -5.48 -12.71 9.55
CA ASP A 174 -5.71 -12.03 8.28
C ASP A 174 -4.38 -11.44 7.76
N GLY A 175 -3.26 -12.12 8.02
CA GLY A 175 -1.90 -11.68 7.64
C GLY A 175 -1.14 -10.96 8.76
N GLY A 176 -1.86 -10.26 9.65
CA GLY A 176 -1.30 -9.71 10.87
C GLY A 176 -0.35 -8.52 10.67
N LYS A 177 -0.30 -7.94 9.47
CA LYS A 177 0.65 -6.88 9.15
C LYS A 177 0.11 -5.49 9.47
N ILE A 178 1.04 -4.57 9.65
CA ILE A 178 0.79 -3.14 9.54
C ILE A 178 0.84 -2.78 8.06
N VAL A 179 -0.26 -2.25 7.55
CA VAL A 179 -0.41 -1.90 6.14
C VAL A 179 -0.56 -0.39 6.02
N MET A 180 0.19 0.22 5.11
CA MET A 180 0.10 1.66 4.84
C MET A 180 -1.11 1.99 3.97
N GLY A 181 -1.82 3.05 4.33
CA GLY A 181 -3.00 3.51 3.63
C GLY A 181 -4.26 3.59 4.52
N PRO A 182 -5.37 4.07 3.95
CA PRO A 182 -5.50 4.54 2.57
C PRO A 182 -4.79 5.89 2.35
N TRP A 183 -4.44 6.18 1.11
CA TRP A 183 -3.84 7.45 0.71
C TRP A 183 -4.80 8.62 0.96
N TRP A 184 -4.28 9.72 1.51
CA TRP A 184 -5.08 10.89 1.87
C TRP A 184 -4.32 12.22 1.68
N ASP A 185 -5.07 13.23 1.25
CA ASP A 185 -4.70 14.66 1.18
C ASP A 185 -3.40 15.01 0.42
N PHE A 186 -3.45 14.92 -0.91
CA PHE A 186 -2.38 15.20 -1.87
C PHE A 186 -2.64 16.45 -2.74
N ASN A 187 -3.48 17.37 -2.27
CA ASN A 187 -3.84 18.59 -3.01
C ASN A 187 -2.68 19.58 -3.11
N LEU A 188 -1.73 19.52 -2.17
CA LEU A 188 -0.50 20.32 -2.14
C LEU A 188 0.70 19.66 -2.84
N GLY A 189 0.51 18.48 -3.46
CA GLY A 189 1.51 17.87 -4.34
C GLY A 189 1.45 18.39 -5.77
N PHE A 190 2.23 17.78 -6.65
CA PHE A 190 2.30 18.05 -8.09
C PHE A 190 2.57 19.51 -8.44
N GLY A 191 3.66 20.05 -7.89
CA GLY A 191 4.10 21.41 -8.19
C GLY A 191 3.26 22.53 -7.54
N ASN A 192 2.29 22.18 -6.70
CA ASN A 192 1.22 23.09 -6.26
C ASN A 192 1.47 23.80 -4.93
N SER A 193 2.70 23.80 -4.45
CA SER A 193 3.07 24.38 -3.15
C SER A 193 4.41 25.11 -3.25
N ASP A 194 4.46 26.36 -2.81
CA ASP A 194 5.67 27.17 -2.67
C ASP A 194 6.52 26.79 -1.44
N GLY A 195 6.03 25.88 -0.61
CA GLY A 195 6.71 25.37 0.56
C GLY A 195 7.78 24.33 0.24
N CYS A 196 8.91 24.42 0.95
CA CYS A 196 9.88 23.33 1.09
C CYS A 196 10.35 22.69 -0.23
N ASP A 197 10.55 23.48 -1.28
CA ASP A 197 11.02 22.98 -2.57
C ASP A 197 10.13 21.88 -3.20
N SER A 198 8.90 21.69 -2.70
CA SER A 198 7.91 20.73 -3.21
C SER A 198 7.47 21.04 -4.65
N TYR A 199 7.69 22.27 -5.11
CA TYR A 199 7.47 22.65 -6.50
C TYR A 199 8.53 22.13 -7.48
N ASN A 200 9.71 21.74 -7.01
CA ASN A 200 10.77 21.22 -7.88
C ASN A 200 10.47 19.77 -8.29
N THR A 201 10.69 19.43 -9.54
CA THR A 201 10.51 18.06 -10.07
C THR A 201 11.63 17.11 -9.66
N ASN A 202 12.79 17.64 -9.25
CA ASN A 202 13.92 16.87 -8.74
C ASN A 202 14.00 16.83 -7.20
N GLY A 203 14.76 15.87 -6.69
CA GLY A 203 15.01 15.65 -5.27
C GLY A 203 13.89 14.84 -4.62
N PHE A 204 14.24 13.94 -3.71
CA PHE A 204 13.26 13.22 -2.90
C PHE A 204 12.60 14.17 -1.89
N GLU A 205 11.30 13.99 -1.67
CA GLU A 205 10.55 14.78 -0.69
C GLU A 205 11.11 14.59 0.72
N SER A 206 11.55 13.38 1.05
CA SER A 206 12.18 13.11 2.35
C SER A 206 13.46 13.93 2.62
N ASN A 207 14.06 14.48 1.56
CA ASN A 207 15.29 15.30 1.60
C ASN A 207 15.03 16.81 1.41
N THR A 208 13.78 17.27 1.46
CA THR A 208 13.47 18.69 1.24
C THR A 208 13.73 19.57 2.46
N GLY A 209 13.78 20.89 2.24
CA GLY A 209 13.99 21.91 3.28
C GLY A 209 12.85 22.01 4.31
N CYS A 210 11.77 21.23 4.16
CA CYS A 210 10.80 21.01 5.22
C CYS A 210 11.47 20.15 6.28
N ARG A 211 12.08 20.81 7.29
CA ARG A 211 12.58 20.25 8.56
C ARG A 211 12.13 18.80 8.75
N VAL A 212 13.07 17.89 9.06
CA VAL A 212 12.88 16.42 9.11
C VAL A 212 11.86 15.98 10.18
N LEU A 213 10.59 16.37 10.04
CA LEU A 213 9.53 16.29 11.04
C LEU A 213 8.63 15.06 10.83
N HIS A 214 9.18 14.02 10.22
CA HIS A 214 8.51 12.76 9.96
C HIS A 214 9.14 11.61 10.77
N PRO A 215 8.42 10.49 10.95
CA PRO A 215 8.96 9.28 11.56
C PRO A 215 10.18 8.78 10.80
N PHE A 216 11.10 8.10 11.48
CA PHE A 216 12.33 7.57 10.88
C PHE A 216 12.10 6.37 9.92
N TRP A 217 10.86 5.87 9.81
CA TRP A 217 10.56 4.56 9.24
C TRP A 217 11.05 4.40 7.79
N PHE A 218 10.65 5.31 6.90
CA PHE A 218 10.98 5.21 5.47
C PHE A 218 12.47 5.37 5.18
N GLU A 219 13.15 6.26 5.91
CA GLU A 219 14.61 6.42 5.81
C GLU A 219 15.33 5.15 6.25
N ARG A 220 14.89 4.56 7.37
CA ARG A 220 15.50 3.35 7.89
C ARG A 220 15.22 2.12 7.02
N LEU A 221 14.02 1.98 6.46
CA LEU A 221 13.69 0.92 5.52
C LEU A 221 14.58 0.97 4.27
N ARG A 222 14.80 2.17 3.71
CA ARG A 222 15.68 2.37 2.54
C ARG A 222 17.16 2.05 2.78
N GLU A 223 17.59 1.86 4.02
CA GLU A 223 18.94 1.37 4.30
C GLU A 223 19.10 -0.13 4.02
N ASP A 224 18.00 -0.89 4.01
CA ASP A 224 17.96 -2.30 3.63
C ASP A 224 18.05 -2.47 2.10
N PRO A 225 19.09 -3.17 1.58
CA PRO A 225 19.20 -3.49 0.17
C PRO A 225 17.99 -4.22 -0.42
N ASN A 226 17.36 -5.13 0.33
CA ASN A 226 16.21 -5.90 -0.14
C ASN A 226 14.98 -5.01 -0.28
N TYR A 227 14.74 -4.11 0.68
CA TYR A 227 13.67 -3.12 0.58
C TYR A 227 13.85 -2.19 -0.63
N ARG A 228 15.10 -1.74 -0.90
CA ARG A 228 15.38 -0.95 -2.12
C ARG A 228 15.18 -1.77 -3.39
N GLY A 229 15.59 -3.04 -3.41
CA GLY A 229 15.35 -3.93 -4.54
C GLY A 229 13.87 -4.14 -4.83
N LEU A 230 13.05 -4.38 -3.79
CA LEU A 230 11.58 -4.42 -3.88
C LEU A 230 11.04 -3.09 -4.43
N THR A 231 11.50 -1.96 -3.88
CA THR A 231 11.13 -0.61 -4.36
C THR A 231 11.43 -0.46 -5.86
N ARG A 232 12.59 -0.93 -6.33
CA ARG A 232 12.94 -0.88 -7.75
C ARG A 232 12.03 -1.79 -8.60
N CYS A 233 11.81 -3.03 -8.17
CA CYS A 233 10.96 -3.97 -8.90
C CYS A 233 9.53 -3.45 -9.08
N MET A 234 8.90 -2.99 -8.00
CA MET A 234 7.55 -2.45 -8.05
C MET A 234 7.48 -1.20 -8.95
N TRP A 235 8.49 -0.32 -8.87
CA TRP A 235 8.55 0.86 -9.72
C TRP A 235 8.65 0.46 -11.21
N ASP A 236 9.53 -0.47 -11.55
CA ASP A 236 9.68 -0.97 -12.92
C ASP A 236 8.39 -1.60 -13.44
N ALA A 237 7.75 -2.44 -12.63
CA ALA A 237 6.49 -3.10 -12.99
C ALA A 237 5.38 -2.08 -13.27
N TYR A 238 5.18 -1.09 -12.38
CA TYR A 238 4.13 -0.09 -12.57
C TYR A 238 4.43 0.86 -13.74
N ARG A 239 5.69 1.28 -13.92
CA ARG A 239 6.09 2.14 -15.04
C ARG A 239 5.98 1.45 -16.40
N ALA A 240 6.16 0.13 -16.45
CA ALA A 240 5.99 -0.64 -17.67
C ALA A 240 4.51 -0.78 -18.10
N ASP A 241 3.56 -0.46 -17.24
CA ASP A 241 2.12 -0.65 -17.48
C ASP A 241 1.28 0.56 -17.02
N VAL A 242 0.62 0.44 -15.86
CA VAL A 242 -0.45 1.35 -15.41
C VAL A 242 0.02 2.76 -15.06
N TRP A 243 1.32 2.94 -14.80
CA TRP A 243 1.95 4.25 -14.58
C TRP A 243 2.88 4.65 -15.72
N SER A 244 2.77 4.06 -16.91
CA SER A 244 3.44 4.58 -18.11
C SER A 244 3.06 6.05 -18.38
N ASP A 245 3.91 6.78 -19.09
CA ASP A 245 3.65 8.20 -19.42
C ASP A 245 2.31 8.33 -20.16
N GLU A 246 2.04 7.42 -21.11
CA GLU A 246 0.77 7.38 -21.84
C GLU A 246 -0.44 7.10 -20.94
N ALA A 247 -0.31 6.21 -19.94
CA ALA A 247 -1.40 5.89 -19.02
C ALA A 247 -1.73 7.08 -18.11
N ILE A 248 -0.70 7.76 -17.59
CA ILE A 248 -0.86 8.96 -16.76
C ILE A 248 -1.45 10.12 -17.57
N ASP A 249 -0.99 10.32 -18.80
CA ASP A 249 -1.54 11.32 -19.71
C ASP A 249 -3.02 11.08 -20.02
N ALA A 250 -3.39 9.83 -20.32
CA ALA A 250 -4.78 9.45 -20.57
C ALA A 250 -5.68 9.65 -19.34
N MET A 251 -5.13 9.43 -18.14
CA MET A 251 -5.81 9.69 -16.89
C MET A 251 -6.06 11.19 -16.67
N ILE A 252 -5.06 12.05 -16.94
CA ILE A 252 -5.22 13.50 -16.87
C ILE A 252 -6.27 13.97 -17.88
N ASP A 253 -6.26 13.46 -19.11
CA ASP A 253 -7.24 13.78 -20.15
C ASP A 253 -8.67 13.40 -19.75
N SER A 254 -8.83 12.22 -19.15
CA SER A 254 -10.12 11.74 -18.66
C SER A 254 -10.68 12.67 -17.57
N LEU A 255 -9.85 13.05 -16.60
CA LEU A 255 -10.23 13.98 -15.53
C LEU A 255 -10.54 15.38 -16.06
N ALA A 256 -9.73 15.90 -16.99
CA ALA A 256 -9.95 17.20 -17.63
C ALA A 256 -11.26 17.20 -18.43
N THR A 257 -11.58 16.10 -19.12
CA THR A 257 -12.84 15.93 -19.86
C THR A 257 -14.06 16.01 -18.94
N VAL A 258 -14.02 15.35 -17.79
CA VAL A 258 -15.08 15.42 -16.77
C VAL A 258 -15.29 16.86 -16.28
N LEU A 259 -14.22 17.64 -16.15
CA LEU A 259 -14.24 18.99 -15.61
C LEU A 259 -14.41 20.10 -16.65
N ALA A 260 -14.30 19.81 -17.95
CA ALA A 260 -14.30 20.82 -19.02
C ALA A 260 -15.49 21.80 -18.98
N VAL A 261 -16.70 21.30 -18.73
CA VAL A 261 -17.90 22.15 -18.66
C VAL A 261 -18.12 22.74 -17.26
N PRO A 262 -18.02 21.97 -16.16
CA PRO A 262 -18.16 22.52 -14.82
C PRO A 262 -17.10 23.58 -14.45
N SER A 263 -15.86 23.46 -14.93
CA SER A 263 -14.78 24.42 -14.63
C SER A 263 -15.09 25.82 -15.14
N VAL A 264 -15.77 25.97 -16.29
CA VAL A 264 -16.18 27.26 -16.84
C VAL A 264 -17.14 27.99 -15.88
N ARG A 265 -18.10 27.25 -15.31
CA ARG A 265 -19.04 27.82 -14.33
C ARG A 265 -18.37 28.13 -13.01
N ASP A 266 -17.48 27.25 -12.55
CA ASP A 266 -16.73 27.46 -11.32
C ASP A 266 -15.91 28.75 -11.38
N HIS A 267 -15.14 28.95 -12.45
CA HIS A 267 -14.34 30.17 -12.63
C HIS A 267 -15.17 31.42 -12.91
N ALA A 268 -16.37 31.30 -13.46
CA ALA A 268 -17.31 32.42 -13.56
C ALA A 268 -17.83 32.85 -12.18
N ARG A 269 -18.07 31.90 -11.27
CA ARG A 269 -18.48 32.18 -9.89
C ARG A 269 -17.31 32.65 -9.03
N TRP A 270 -16.15 32.04 -9.23
CA TRP A 270 -14.93 32.24 -8.46
C TRP A 270 -13.76 32.56 -9.41
N PRO A 271 -13.59 33.83 -9.82
CA PRO A 271 -12.61 34.23 -10.83
C PRO A 271 -11.18 34.21 -10.27
N ARG A 272 -10.59 33.01 -10.18
CA ARG A 272 -9.25 32.76 -9.63
C ARG A 272 -8.15 32.61 -10.70
N LEU A 273 -8.51 32.34 -11.95
CA LEU A 273 -7.53 32.25 -13.04
C LEU A 273 -6.77 33.58 -13.18
N GLY A 274 -5.46 33.49 -13.39
CA GLY A 274 -4.55 34.61 -13.44
C GLY A 274 -4.30 35.31 -12.09
N GLN A 275 -4.78 34.75 -10.98
CA GLN A 275 -4.57 35.29 -9.63
C GLN A 275 -3.83 34.29 -8.75
N TYR A 276 -2.94 34.81 -7.92
CA TYR A 276 -2.26 34.01 -6.91
C TYR A 276 -3.28 33.49 -5.87
N VAL A 277 -3.28 32.18 -5.66
CA VAL A 277 -4.02 31.50 -4.60
C VAL A 277 -3.00 30.74 -3.78
N TRP A 278 -2.84 31.09 -2.50
CA TRP A 278 -1.89 30.41 -1.63
C TRP A 278 -2.23 28.91 -1.53
N PRO A 279 -1.24 27.99 -1.57
CA PRO A 279 0.22 28.20 -1.74
C PRO A 279 0.75 27.99 -3.18
N ASN A 280 -0.08 28.13 -4.21
CA ASN A 280 0.23 27.69 -5.57
C ASN A 280 1.39 28.47 -6.21
N VAL A 281 2.38 27.77 -6.77
CA VAL A 281 3.56 28.38 -7.43
C VAL A 281 3.22 28.86 -8.84
N PHE A 282 2.57 28.02 -9.63
CA PHE A 282 2.15 28.35 -10.99
C PHE A 282 0.81 29.10 -10.97
N ILE A 283 0.68 30.10 -11.83
CA ILE A 283 -0.52 30.94 -11.97
C ILE A 283 -0.92 30.97 -13.44
N GLY A 284 -1.73 30.00 -13.85
CA GLY A 284 -2.28 29.94 -15.21
C GLY A 284 -3.32 31.03 -15.44
N GLN A 285 -3.28 31.65 -16.62
CA GLN A 285 -4.31 32.57 -17.10
C GLN A 285 -5.58 31.84 -17.55
N THR A 286 -5.45 30.56 -17.88
CA THR A 286 -6.55 29.70 -18.32
C THR A 286 -6.53 28.36 -17.57
N TYR A 287 -7.67 27.67 -17.56
CA TYR A 287 -7.74 26.31 -16.99
C TYR A 287 -6.84 25.33 -17.76
N ASP A 288 -6.74 25.48 -19.07
CA ASP A 288 -5.90 24.62 -19.91
C ASP A 288 -4.41 24.80 -19.59
N GLU A 289 -3.98 26.02 -19.27
CA GLU A 289 -2.61 26.28 -18.79
C GLU A 289 -2.31 25.59 -17.46
N GLU A 290 -3.28 25.53 -16.54
CA GLU A 290 -3.13 24.80 -15.26
C GLU A 290 -3.04 23.29 -15.47
N VAL A 291 -3.83 22.74 -16.41
CA VAL A 291 -3.78 21.32 -16.79
C VAL A 291 -2.45 20.99 -17.47
N GLN A 292 -1.97 21.86 -18.38
CA GLN A 292 -0.68 21.68 -19.04
C GLN A 292 0.48 21.73 -18.04
N PHE A 293 0.48 22.69 -17.11
CA PHE A 293 1.49 22.74 -16.06
C PHE A 293 1.51 21.47 -15.21
N LEU A 294 0.34 20.94 -14.83
CA LEU A 294 0.25 19.68 -14.10
C LEU A 294 0.88 18.52 -14.88
N ARG A 295 0.60 18.44 -16.18
CA ARG A 295 1.16 17.40 -17.07
C ARG A 295 2.68 17.52 -17.17
N ASP A 296 3.17 18.67 -17.59
CA ASP A 296 4.61 18.92 -17.77
C ASP A 296 5.38 18.64 -16.46
N TRP A 297 4.81 19.05 -15.32
CA TRP A 297 5.42 18.80 -14.01
C TRP A 297 5.50 17.30 -13.69
N ILE A 298 4.43 16.55 -13.97
CA ILE A 298 4.40 15.10 -13.75
C ILE A 298 5.41 14.42 -14.65
N ASP A 299 5.46 14.75 -15.94
CA ASP A 299 6.41 14.15 -16.90
C ASP A 299 7.87 14.36 -16.43
N ASP A 300 8.23 15.59 -16.08
CA ASP A 300 9.56 15.91 -15.56
C ASP A 300 9.86 15.19 -14.23
N ARG A 301 8.85 15.03 -13.37
CA ARG A 301 8.98 14.34 -12.08
C ARG A 301 9.17 12.84 -12.26
N MET A 302 8.38 12.21 -13.11
CA MET A 302 8.46 10.78 -13.41
C MET A 302 9.81 10.45 -14.05
N ALA A 303 10.27 11.26 -15.01
CA ALA A 303 11.59 11.10 -15.61
C ALA A 303 12.73 11.24 -14.58
N TRP A 304 12.59 12.12 -13.60
CA TRP A 304 13.56 12.22 -12.51
C TRP A 304 13.51 10.98 -11.60
N LEU A 305 12.33 10.51 -11.21
CA LEU A 305 12.18 9.32 -10.36
C LEU A 305 12.69 8.05 -11.04
N ASP A 306 12.43 7.88 -12.34
CA ASP A 306 12.96 6.77 -13.14
C ASP A 306 14.49 6.65 -13.01
N ALA A 307 15.18 7.79 -13.01
CA ALA A 307 16.64 7.87 -12.91
C ALA A 307 17.19 7.79 -11.47
N ASN A 308 16.37 7.97 -10.43
CA ASN A 308 16.84 8.12 -9.05
C ASN A 308 16.27 7.08 -8.07
N ILE A 309 15.22 6.32 -8.43
CA ILE A 309 14.79 5.17 -7.64
C ILE A 309 15.82 4.05 -7.82
N GLU A 310 16.66 3.91 -6.79
CA GLU A 310 17.75 2.94 -6.70
C GLU A 310 17.28 1.61 -6.10
N GLY A 311 17.96 0.54 -6.48
CA GLY A 311 17.74 -0.81 -5.96
C GLY A 311 18.17 -1.84 -7.00
N ASP A 312 18.57 -3.02 -6.53
CA ASP A 312 18.85 -4.15 -7.41
C ASP A 312 17.59 -5.03 -7.44
N CYS A 313 16.82 -4.91 -8.53
CA CYS A 313 15.61 -5.71 -8.68
C CYS A 313 15.95 -7.17 -8.99
N VAL A 314 15.42 -8.09 -8.18
CA VAL A 314 15.48 -9.54 -8.41
C VAL A 314 14.05 -10.04 -8.55
N LEU A 315 13.70 -10.44 -9.77
CA LEU A 315 12.41 -11.02 -10.12
C LEU A 315 12.47 -12.55 -10.04
N GLY A 316 11.37 -13.16 -9.65
CA GLY A 316 11.20 -14.62 -9.61
C GLY A 316 10.01 -14.99 -8.74
N CYS A 317 9.73 -16.29 -8.62
CA CYS A 317 8.63 -16.74 -7.79
C CYS A 317 8.89 -16.52 -6.30
N THR A 318 8.02 -15.78 -5.62
CA THR A 318 8.12 -15.48 -4.18
C THR A 318 7.27 -16.40 -3.30
N ASP A 319 6.48 -17.29 -3.90
CA ASP A 319 5.65 -18.26 -3.20
C ASP A 319 6.51 -19.42 -2.68
N PRO A 320 6.67 -19.59 -1.34
CA PRO A 320 7.48 -20.66 -0.77
C PRO A 320 6.91 -22.07 -1.02
N GLU A 321 5.66 -22.19 -1.47
CA GLU A 321 5.01 -23.47 -1.80
C GLU A 321 5.19 -23.86 -3.28
N ALA A 322 5.69 -22.95 -4.12
CA ALA A 322 5.89 -23.19 -5.55
C ALA A 322 7.19 -23.96 -5.87
N CYS A 323 7.20 -24.71 -6.97
CA CYS A 323 8.33 -25.58 -7.33
C CYS A 323 9.56 -24.85 -7.83
N ASN A 324 9.35 -23.64 -8.32
CA ASN A 324 10.39 -22.72 -8.74
C ASN A 324 10.54 -21.54 -7.75
N TYR A 325 10.14 -21.72 -6.49
CA TYR A 325 10.39 -20.73 -5.43
C TYR A 325 11.86 -20.27 -5.44
N ASP A 326 12.06 -18.96 -5.50
CA ASP A 326 13.36 -18.32 -5.44
C ASP A 326 13.45 -17.48 -4.16
N SER A 327 14.28 -17.93 -3.21
CA SER A 327 14.49 -17.21 -1.96
C SER A 327 15.20 -15.87 -2.11
N ASP A 328 15.84 -15.62 -3.26
CA ASP A 328 16.48 -14.35 -3.59
C ASP A 328 15.51 -13.40 -4.34
N ALA A 329 14.36 -13.88 -4.81
CA ALA A 329 13.36 -13.05 -5.47
C ALA A 329 12.72 -12.07 -4.48
N LEU A 330 12.65 -10.80 -4.90
CA LEU A 330 12.09 -9.71 -4.11
C LEU A 330 10.68 -9.34 -4.56
N TYR A 331 10.30 -9.70 -5.78
CA TYR A 331 9.00 -9.38 -6.35
C TYR A 331 8.59 -10.48 -7.32
N ASP A 332 7.33 -10.91 -7.20
CA ASP A 332 6.79 -11.96 -8.07
C ASP A 332 6.66 -11.45 -9.51
N ASP A 333 7.20 -12.20 -10.46
CA ASP A 333 7.08 -11.94 -11.88
C ASP A 333 5.97 -12.77 -12.56
N GLY A 334 5.17 -13.47 -11.75
CA GLY A 334 4.09 -14.34 -12.21
C GLY A 334 4.62 -15.64 -12.82
N SER A 335 5.89 -15.97 -12.60
CA SER A 335 6.48 -17.24 -13.03
C SER A 335 6.21 -18.39 -12.08
N CYS A 336 5.61 -18.17 -10.90
CA CYS A 336 5.33 -19.23 -9.94
C CYS A 336 4.66 -20.44 -10.60
N GLU A 337 5.39 -21.55 -10.58
CA GLU A 337 4.93 -22.84 -11.03
C GLU A 337 4.34 -23.56 -9.83
N ASP A 338 3.03 -23.77 -9.89
CA ASP A 338 2.39 -24.77 -9.05
C ASP A 338 3.19 -26.06 -9.19
N CYS A 339 3.62 -26.61 -8.06
CA CYS A 339 4.43 -27.81 -8.04
C CYS A 339 3.77 -28.98 -8.74
N GLY A 340 2.45 -28.91 -8.97
CA GLY A 340 1.67 -30.10 -9.09
C GLY A 340 1.74 -30.86 -7.77
N CYS A 341 0.66 -31.53 -7.46
CA CYS A 341 0.59 -32.32 -6.25
C CYS A 341 0.47 -33.76 -6.73
N PRO A 342 1.60 -34.46 -6.97
CA PRO A 342 1.53 -35.87 -7.35
C PRO A 342 0.66 -36.69 -6.41
N GLN A 343 0.52 -36.23 -5.16
CA GLN A 343 -0.31 -36.81 -4.12
C GLN A 343 -1.82 -36.47 -4.24
N ASP A 344 -2.19 -35.44 -4.99
CA ASP A 344 -3.56 -35.16 -5.43
C ASP A 344 -3.83 -35.92 -6.74
N ILE A 345 -4.29 -37.15 -6.57
CA ILE A 345 -4.47 -38.10 -7.66
C ILE A 345 -5.72 -37.76 -8.48
N ASP A 346 -6.75 -37.18 -7.84
CA ASP A 346 -8.01 -36.86 -8.52
C ASP A 346 -8.11 -35.40 -9.01
N ASN A 347 -7.09 -34.59 -8.74
CA ASN A 347 -6.92 -33.19 -9.14
C ASN A 347 -8.06 -32.29 -8.62
N ASP A 348 -8.49 -32.52 -7.37
CA ASP A 348 -9.51 -31.69 -6.72
C ASP A 348 -8.94 -30.53 -5.89
N GLY A 349 -7.61 -30.41 -5.84
CA GLY A 349 -6.87 -29.35 -5.15
C GLY A 349 -6.64 -29.61 -3.66
N VAL A 350 -6.87 -30.83 -3.18
CA VAL A 350 -6.60 -31.17 -1.77
C VAL A 350 -6.31 -32.65 -1.58
N VAL A 351 -5.22 -32.98 -0.88
CA VAL A 351 -4.90 -34.38 -0.60
C VAL A 351 -5.81 -34.91 0.51
N THR A 352 -6.78 -35.75 0.16
CA THR A 352 -7.78 -36.30 1.08
C THR A 352 -7.88 -37.83 1.00
N VAL A 353 -8.94 -38.38 1.59
CA VAL A 353 -9.26 -39.80 1.45
C VAL A 353 -9.54 -40.17 0.00
N SER A 354 -10.02 -39.22 -0.82
CA SER A 354 -10.31 -39.47 -2.23
C SER A 354 -9.05 -39.89 -2.99
N ASP A 355 -7.92 -39.23 -2.75
CA ASP A 355 -6.62 -39.55 -3.34
C ASP A 355 -6.08 -40.89 -2.89
N ILE A 356 -6.22 -41.20 -1.60
CA ILE A 356 -5.84 -42.51 -1.07
C ILE A 356 -6.67 -43.61 -1.75
N LEU A 357 -7.97 -43.37 -1.96
CA LEU A 357 -8.84 -44.33 -2.65
C LEU A 357 -8.50 -44.45 -4.14
N ALA A 358 -8.14 -43.34 -4.78
CA ALA A 358 -7.69 -43.32 -6.18
C ALA A 358 -6.36 -44.09 -6.32
N ALA A 359 -5.38 -43.85 -5.47
CA ALA A 359 -4.12 -44.59 -5.43
C ALA A 359 -4.33 -46.08 -5.11
N LEU A 360 -5.23 -46.42 -4.17
CA LEU A 360 -5.59 -47.81 -3.85
C LEU A 360 -6.17 -48.55 -5.07
N SER A 361 -6.85 -47.83 -5.98
CA SER A 361 -7.38 -48.43 -7.21
C SER A 361 -6.27 -48.91 -8.16
N GLU A 362 -5.06 -48.35 -8.03
CA GLU A 362 -3.89 -48.69 -8.83
C GLU A 362 -2.82 -49.49 -8.06
N PHE A 363 -3.08 -49.91 -6.81
CA PHE A 363 -2.10 -50.64 -6.00
C PHE A 363 -1.54 -51.87 -6.74
N GLY A 364 -0.21 -51.92 -6.90
CA GLY A 364 0.50 -52.97 -7.62
C GLY A 364 0.56 -52.76 -9.15
N CYS A 365 0.17 -51.58 -9.64
CA CYS A 365 0.43 -51.17 -11.02
C CYS A 365 1.94 -51.11 -11.29
N THR A 366 2.35 -51.44 -12.52
CA THR A 366 3.76 -51.56 -12.94
C THR A 366 4.07 -50.92 -14.30
N SER A 367 3.09 -50.20 -14.89
CA SER A 367 3.27 -49.47 -16.15
C SER A 367 2.13 -48.49 -16.37
N GLY A 368 2.45 -47.21 -16.65
CA GLY A 368 1.47 -46.19 -16.99
C GLY A 368 0.50 -45.85 -15.86
N CYS A 369 0.99 -45.90 -14.63
CA CYS A 369 0.23 -45.64 -13.41
C CYS A 369 0.18 -44.13 -13.16
N THR A 370 -0.98 -43.61 -12.77
CA THR A 370 -1.12 -42.20 -12.39
C THR A 370 -0.83 -41.99 -10.91
N ALA A 371 -0.89 -43.05 -10.09
CA ALA A 371 -0.60 -42.98 -8.65
C ALA A 371 0.83 -43.39 -8.26
N ASP A 372 1.76 -43.37 -9.22
CA ASP A 372 3.20 -43.53 -8.99
C ASP A 372 3.78 -42.15 -8.68
N VAL A 373 3.71 -41.77 -7.40
CA VAL A 373 4.01 -40.41 -6.92
C VAL A 373 5.50 -40.24 -6.63
N ASP A 374 6.21 -41.33 -6.36
CA ASP A 374 7.66 -41.32 -6.14
C ASP A 374 8.47 -41.57 -7.43
N GLY A 375 7.79 -41.95 -8.52
CA GLY A 375 8.33 -42.08 -9.86
C GLY A 375 9.18 -43.34 -10.08
N ASP A 376 9.02 -44.37 -9.25
CA ASP A 376 9.78 -45.63 -9.34
C ASP A 376 9.27 -46.59 -10.45
N GLY A 377 8.14 -46.23 -11.08
CA GLY A 377 7.47 -47.00 -12.13
C GLY A 377 6.40 -47.96 -11.61
N GLN A 378 6.11 -47.97 -10.31
CA GLN A 378 5.15 -48.86 -9.68
C GLN A 378 4.33 -48.13 -8.61
N VAL A 379 3.12 -48.62 -8.34
CA VAL A 379 2.32 -48.14 -7.20
C VAL A 379 2.44 -49.12 -6.05
N THR A 380 3.21 -48.76 -5.04
CA THR A 380 3.53 -49.58 -3.87
C THR A 380 3.20 -48.84 -2.58
N VAL A 381 3.53 -49.44 -1.42
CA VAL A 381 3.33 -48.79 -0.11
C VAL A 381 4.11 -47.47 -0.01
N SER A 382 5.21 -47.31 -0.76
CA SER A 382 6.00 -46.07 -0.80
C SER A 382 5.13 -44.87 -1.20
N ASP A 383 4.37 -45.02 -2.29
CA ASP A 383 3.47 -43.99 -2.80
C ASP A 383 2.40 -43.58 -1.78
N PHE A 384 1.83 -44.55 -1.06
CA PHE A 384 0.85 -44.25 -0.01
C PHE A 384 1.46 -43.48 1.16
N LEU A 385 2.73 -43.73 1.49
CA LEU A 385 3.40 -42.99 2.55
C LEU A 385 3.64 -41.55 2.13
N ASP A 386 3.95 -41.31 0.86
CA ASP A 386 4.12 -39.96 0.33
C ASP A 386 2.78 -39.21 0.26
N ILE A 387 1.70 -39.85 -0.19
CA ILE A 387 0.33 -39.29 -0.12
C ILE A 387 -0.05 -38.97 1.34
N LEU A 388 0.21 -39.88 2.27
CA LEU A 388 -0.12 -39.69 3.68
C LEU A 388 0.74 -38.61 4.36
N SER A 389 1.94 -38.32 3.85
CA SER A 389 2.85 -37.34 4.43
C SER A 389 2.32 -35.90 4.30
N VAL A 390 1.48 -35.65 3.29
CA VAL A 390 0.85 -34.36 3.00
C VAL A 390 -0.69 -34.42 3.12
N TYR A 391 -1.23 -35.46 3.76
CA TYR A 391 -2.67 -35.62 3.91
C TYR A 391 -3.32 -34.42 4.63
N GLY A 392 -4.32 -33.83 3.99
CA GLY A 392 -5.04 -32.65 4.44
C GLY A 392 -4.43 -31.33 3.97
N ASN A 393 -3.32 -31.35 3.23
CA ASN A 393 -2.78 -30.17 2.57
C ASN A 393 -3.56 -29.86 1.30
N PHE A 394 -3.69 -28.57 1.01
CA PHE A 394 -4.18 -28.11 -0.29
C PHE A 394 -3.04 -28.17 -1.31
N CYS A 395 -3.47 -28.37 -2.55
CA CYS A 395 -2.72 -28.21 -3.77
C CYS A 395 -3.48 -27.10 -4.53
#